data_AF-A0A163KSH7-F1
#
_entry.id   AF-A0A163KSH7-F1
#
_cell.length_a   1.000
_cell.length_b   1.000
_cell.length_c   1.000
_cell.angle_alpha   90.00
_cell.angle_beta   90.00
_cell.angle_gamma   90.00
#
_symmetry.space_group_name_H-M   'P 1'
#
loop_
_entity.id
_entity.type
_entity.pdbx_description
1 polymer ?
#
loop_
_entity_poly.entity_id
_entity_poly.type
_entity_poly.pdbx_seq_one_letter_code
_entity_poly.pdbx_strand_id
1 'polypeptide(L)'
;MSVTELVGKKIRHHRRSKEITIQELSRVCGLTVNYISLIEKGEANPSLNKLHAIINALEVHWSDIMPTKDEQKVICEKELLS
;
A
#
# COMPACT_ATOMS: atom_id res chain seq x y z
N MET A 1 5.35 -0.78 13.66
CA MET A 1 4.93 -1.05 12.27
C MET A 1 3.51 -0.54 12.19
N SER A 2 3.29 0.57 11.50
CA SER A 2 1.97 1.17 11.35
C SER A 2 1.14 0.46 10.27
N VAL A 3 -0.16 0.73 10.25
CA VAL A 3 -1.06 0.29 9.16
C VAL A 3 -0.53 0.75 7.80
N THR A 4 -0.08 2.01 7.72
CA THR A 4 0.43 2.62 6.50
C THR A 4 1.68 1.92 5.98
N GLU A 5 2.61 1.56 6.86
CA GLU A 5 3.82 0.80 6.50
C GLU A 5 3.49 -0.60 5.97
N LEU A 6 2.52 -1.29 6.58
CA LEU A 6 2.11 -2.62 6.13
C LEU A 6 1.42 -2.56 4.76
N VAL A 7 0.46 -1.65 4.61
CA VAL A 7 -0.24 -1.42 3.33
C VAL A 7 0.76 -1.05 2.23
N GLY A 8 1.69 -0.14 2.52
CA GLY A 8 2.75 0.26 1.60
C GLY A 8 3.61 -0.92 1.13
N LYS A 9 4.01 -1.80 2.06
CA LYS A 9 4.76 -3.01 1.74
C LYS A 9 3.97 -3.98 0.86
N LYS A 10 2.67 -4.17 1.13
CA LYS A 10 1.80 -5.04 0.32
C LYS A 10 1.63 -4.48 -1.10
N ILE A 11 1.39 -3.18 -1.25
CA ILE A 11 1.35 -2.50 -2.56
C ILE A 11 2.66 -2.72 -3.33
N ARG A 12 3.80 -2.49 -2.68
CA ARG A 12 5.13 -2.68 -3.29
C ARG A 12 5.35 -4.13 -3.73
N HIS A 13 4.94 -5.09 -2.90
CA HIS A 13 5.04 -6.51 -3.18
C HIS A 13 4.27 -6.87 -4.46
N HIS A 14 2.99 -6.51 -4.53
CA HIS A 14 2.16 -6.79 -5.70
C HIS A 14 2.65 -6.07 -6.96
N ARG A 15 3.06 -4.80 -6.86
CA ARG A 15 3.66 -4.09 -7.99
C ARG A 15 4.88 -4.82 -8.54
N ARG A 16 5.80 -5.25 -7.66
CA ARG A 16 7.00 -5.99 -8.07
C ARG A 16 6.69 -7.37 -8.63
N SER A 17 5.66 -8.05 -8.12
CA SER A 17 5.22 -9.34 -8.66
C SER A 17 4.68 -9.23 -10.10
N LYS A 18 4.19 -8.04 -10.48
CA LYS A 18 3.78 -7.70 -11.84
C LYS A 18 4.91 -7.14 -12.71
N GLU A 19 6.12 -7.04 -12.17
CA GLU A 19 7.32 -6.55 -12.85
C GLU A 19 7.20 -5.12 -13.41
N ILE A 20 6.24 -4.32 -12.92
CA ILE A 20 6.08 -2.92 -13.34
C ILE A 20 6.82 -1.96 -12.40
N THR A 21 7.32 -0.87 -12.95
CA THR A 21 7.96 0.25 -12.25
C THR A 21 6.92 1.14 -11.54
N ILE A 22 7.40 2.03 -10.67
CA ILE A 22 6.53 3.03 -10.03
C ILE A 22 5.97 4.00 -11.07
N GLN A 23 6.75 4.31 -12.12
CA GLN A 23 6.38 5.14 -13.24
C GLN A 23 5.23 4.53 -14.04
N GLU A 24 5.26 3.23 -14.29
CA GLU A 24 4.16 2.52 -14.96
C GLU A 24 2.91 2.48 -14.07
N LEU A 25 3.04 2.14 -12.79
CA LEU A 25 1.90 2.17 -11.86
C LEU A 25 1.28 3.58 -11.78
N SER A 26 2.10 4.62 -11.72
CA SER A 26 1.70 6.03 -11.73
C SER A 26 0.82 6.37 -12.93
N ARG A 27 1.22 5.92 -14.12
CA ARG A 27 0.48 6.15 -15.36
C ARG A 27 -0.89 5.46 -15.34
N VAL A 28 -0.98 4.25 -14.78
CA VAL A 28 -2.23 3.46 -14.78
C VAL A 28 -3.20 3.92 -13.70
N CYS A 29 -2.73 4.22 -12.48
CA CYS A 29 -3.61 4.65 -11.39
C CYS A 29 -3.88 6.17 -11.35
N GLY A 30 -3.21 6.96 -12.19
CA GLY A 30 -3.39 8.42 -12.27
C GLY A 30 -2.85 9.18 -11.06
N LEU A 31 -1.91 8.59 -10.31
CA LEU A 31 -1.24 9.21 -9.17
C LEU A 31 0.20 9.57 -9.54
N THR A 32 0.82 10.50 -8.83
CA THR A 32 2.21 10.88 -9.12
C THR A 32 3.20 9.80 -8.66
N VAL A 33 4.32 9.67 -9.37
CA VAL A 33 5.44 8.76 -9.02
C VAL A 33 5.91 8.98 -7.59
N ASN A 34 6.08 10.25 -7.19
CA ASN A 34 6.51 10.59 -5.84
C ASN A 34 5.49 10.12 -4.79
N TYR A 35 4.20 10.32 -5.05
CA TYR A 35 3.16 9.91 -4.11
C TYR A 35 3.11 8.39 -3.93
N ILE A 36 3.23 7.61 -5.02
CA ILE A 36 3.32 6.15 -4.92
C ILE A 36 4.57 5.72 -4.15
N SER A 37 5.71 6.38 -4.39
CA SER A 37 6.95 6.12 -3.63
C SER A 37 6.75 6.33 -2.12
N LEU A 38 6.09 7.43 -1.72
CA LEU A 38 5.76 7.69 -0.31
C LEU A 38 4.80 6.65 0.25
N ILE A 39 3.79 6.22 -0.52
CA ILE A 39 2.86 5.15 -0.12
C ILE A 39 3.62 3.84 0.10
N GLU A 40 4.46 3.41 -0.83
CA GLU A 40 5.21 2.15 -0.71
C GLU A 40 6.16 2.11 0.49
N LYS A 41 6.64 3.28 0.94
CA LYS A 41 7.47 3.43 2.13
C LYS A 41 6.65 3.54 3.42
N GLY A 42 5.32 3.69 3.34
CA GLY A 42 4.45 3.92 4.48
C GLY A 42 4.43 5.37 4.99
N GLU A 43 4.98 6.32 4.24
CA GLU A 43 5.13 7.73 4.61
C GLU A 43 3.89 8.57 4.25
N ALA A 44 3.00 8.05 3.40
CA ALA A 44 1.76 8.71 3.00
C ALA A 44 0.53 7.86 3.34
N ASN A 45 -0.51 8.50 3.88
CA ASN A 45 -1.81 7.89 4.11
C ASN A 45 -2.75 8.17 2.91
N PRO A 46 -2.93 7.23 1.96
CA PRO A 46 -3.82 7.44 0.83
C PRO A 46 -5.29 7.44 1.26
N SER A 47 -6.09 8.35 0.69
CA SER A 47 -7.54 8.25 0.84
C SER A 47 -8.06 6.98 0.16
N LEU A 48 -9.25 6.52 0.56
CA LEU A 48 -9.87 5.30 0.01
C LEU A 48 -9.96 5.32 -1.52
N ASN A 49 -10.31 6.47 -2.12
CA ASN A 49 -10.38 6.61 -3.59
C ASN A 49 -9.00 6.41 -4.26
N LYS A 50 -7.93 6.91 -3.65
CA LYS A 50 -6.56 6.75 -4.20
C LYS A 50 -6.08 5.32 -4.01
N LEU A 51 -6.38 4.71 -2.87
CA LEU A 51 -6.05 3.32 -2.60
C LEU A 51 -6.81 2.37 -3.55
N HIS A 52 -8.10 2.64 -3.80
CA HIS A 52 -8.90 1.93 -4.78
C HIS A 52 -8.31 2.01 -6.19
N ALA A 53 -7.84 3.18 -6.61
CA ALA A 53 -7.18 3.35 -7.91
C ALA A 53 -5.91 2.49 -8.03
N ILE A 54 -5.12 2.39 -6.95
CA ILE A 54 -3.93 1.52 -6.91
C ILE A 54 -4.32 0.04 -6.98
N ILE A 55 -5.32 -0.37 -6.20
CA ILE A 55 -5.80 -1.76 -6.15
C ILE A 55 -6.30 -2.21 -7.52
N ASN A 56 -7.07 -1.37 -8.20
CA ASN A 56 -7.54 -1.64 -9.56
C ASN A 56 -6.41 -1.68 -10.57
N ALA A 57 -5.46 -0.73 -10.50
CA ALA A 57 -4.30 -0.69 -11.39
C ALA A 57 -3.37 -1.91 -11.20
N LEU A 58 -3.33 -2.47 -10.00
CA LEU A 58 -2.60 -3.70 -9.70
C LEU A 58 -3.43 -4.96 -9.96
N GLU A 59 -4.71 -4.84 -10.29
CA GLU A 59 -5.67 -5.95 -10.48
C GLU A 59 -5.62 -6.97 -9.32
N VAL A 60 -5.64 -6.45 -8.09
CA VAL A 60 -5.67 -7.23 -6.86
C VAL A 60 -6.96 -6.93 -6.08
N HIS A 61 -7.24 -7.69 -5.03
CA HIS A 61 -8.36 -7.45 -4.14
C HIS A 61 -7.94 -6.60 -2.92
N TRP A 62 -8.93 -5.94 -2.30
CA TRP A 62 -8.71 -5.21 -1.05
C TRP A 62 -8.10 -6.09 0.06
N SER A 63 -8.46 -7.37 0.11
CA SER A 63 -7.91 -8.35 1.06
C SER A 63 -6.41 -8.57 0.90
N ASP A 64 -5.88 -8.37 -0.30
CA ASP A 64 -4.46 -8.58 -0.60
C ASP A 64 -3.62 -7.41 -0.07
N ILE A 65 -4.24 -6.23 0.08
CA ILE A 65 -3.58 -4.99 0.53
C ILE A 65 -3.88 -4.67 2.00
N MET A 66 -5.07 -4.98 2.50
CA MET A 66 -5.47 -4.62 3.86
C MET A 66 -4.83 -5.54 4.92
N PRO A 67 -4.59 -5.03 6.15
CA PRO A 67 -4.11 -5.86 7.24
C PRO A 67 -5.13 -6.95 7.60
N THR A 68 -4.65 -8.18 7.74
CA THR A 68 -5.41 -9.31 8.29
C THR A 68 -5.62 -9.14 9.80
N LYS A 69 -6.51 -9.95 10.40
CA LYS A 69 -6.78 -9.90 11.84
C LYS A 69 -5.51 -10.15 12.69
N ASP A 70 -4.63 -11.02 12.23
CA ASP A 70 -3.40 -11.33 12.96
C ASP A 70 -2.37 -10.20 12.83
N GLU A 71 -2.25 -9.60 11.63
CA GLU A 71 -1.41 -8.42 11.44
C GLU A 71 -1.91 -7.21 12.24
N GLN A 72 -3.23 -7.05 12.40
CA GLN A 72 -3.83 -5.98 13.23
C GLN A 72 -3.43 -6.08 14.70
N LYS A 73 -3.38 -7.29 15.27
CA LYS A 73 -2.93 -7.50 16.67
C LYS A 73 -1.48 -7.03 16.86
N VAL A 74 -0.60 -7.38 15.92
CA VAL A 74 0.82 -6.98 15.94
C VAL A 74 0.99 -5.46 15.80
N ILE A 75 0.14 -4.80 15.01
CA ILE A 75 0.14 -3.34 14.88
C ILE A 75 -0.26 -2.69 16.20
N CYS A 76 -1.38 -3.12 16.81
CA CYS A 76 -1.87 -2.55 18.06
C CYS A 76 -0.88 -2.72 19.23
N GLU A 77 -0.24 -3.88 19.36
CA GLU A 77 0.72 -4.16 20.45
C GLU A 77 1.95 -3.23 20.41
N LYS A 78 2.36 -2.81 19.21
CA LYS A 78 3.53 -1.93 19.06
C LYS A 78 3.21 -0.47 19.31
N GLU A 79 1.98 -0.01 19.08
CA GLU A 79 1.57 1.36 19.40
C GLU A 79 1.38 1.58 20.92
N LEU A 80 1.23 0.51 21.71
CA LEU A 80 1.19 0.55 23.17
C LEU A 80 2.59 0.63 23.83
N LEU A 81 3.66 0.42 23.06
CA LEU A 81 5.06 0.36 23.54
C LEU A 81 5.94 1.50 22.99
N SER A 82 5.33 2.47 22.31
CA SER A 82 5.98 3.65 21.68
C SER A 82 5.28 4.93 22.13
#